data_AF-A0A939AM76-F1
#
_entry.id   AF-A0A939AM76-F1
#
_cell.length_a   1.000
_cell.length_b   1.000
_cell.length_c   1.000
_cell.angle_alpha   90.00
_cell.angle_beta   90.00
_cell.angle_gamma   90.00
#
_symmetry.space_group_name_H-M   'P 1'
#
loop_
_entity.id
_entity.type
_entity.pdbx_description
1 polymer ?
#
loop_
_entity_poly.entity_id
_entity_poly.type
_entity_poly.pdbx_seq_one_letter_code
_entity_poly.pdbx_strand_id
1 'polypeptide(L)'
;MFGIIVWLVAPAYASRYQPNLADERTLRFSPNAEGGYDVSEIPFHLEADLGQKKHIEDVIGENDQIEVDFPFPFYGRVYQSFFIHNDGVIAFGEKVNMRNLQYRLSAVPAILLGLIDLKPEASSTGGVFVKQDDDRLVVTFLSVPSFYYPEQEYTYQSILYADGTFEITHAGLPIHPAYRVNDRALASIWAVGAKPSLAPAQTVVFSNLPIQSGAEGVLHDEYMSFRKYLHDFLQPLAVAIFLVSLFFLLGLAMLFKYGFAQPLDALLTGVQAFNSGECKINLPVRYNDEIGFLTHSFNTLAAELDDVLSNLEVHIADQTSDLQITNEQLRKLTIAIEQSPASIVITDSNGHIEYVNPAFTQISGYTMKEVLGKNPRILKSGQTPEETFSEMWAKIAMGEVWRGELANQRKNGELYWEYTVIAPILNTAGKITHYVAIKEDVTDRHNAEMALRESEMQYRQLFELESDAIFIIRNEDGRILQANSASAHLYGYTVDELLALRNSDLSAEPEQTQKAT
;
A
#
# COMPACT_ATOMS: atom_id res chain seq x y z
N MET A 1 7.40 30.59 -18.98
CA MET A 1 7.38 31.65 -17.94
C MET A 1 8.62 32.55 -18.01
N PHE A 2 9.83 32.00 -18.18
CA PHE A 2 11.10 32.76 -18.29
C PHE A 2 11.11 33.93 -19.30
N GLY A 3 10.54 33.75 -20.50
CA GLY A 3 10.50 34.82 -21.50
C GLY A 3 9.68 36.04 -21.08
N ILE A 4 8.63 35.86 -20.28
CA ILE A 4 7.66 36.92 -19.96
C ILE A 4 8.24 37.90 -18.94
N ILE A 5 8.96 37.41 -17.92
CA ILE A 5 9.57 38.27 -16.89
C ILE A 5 10.71 39.10 -17.49
N VAL A 6 11.55 38.48 -18.33
CA VAL A 6 12.63 39.20 -19.02
C VAL A 6 12.06 40.28 -19.94
N TRP A 7 10.96 40.00 -20.65
CA TRP A 7 10.27 40.99 -21.49
C TRP A 7 9.66 42.16 -20.72
N LEU A 8 9.15 41.94 -19.51
CA LEU A 8 8.56 42.99 -18.68
C LEU A 8 9.61 43.90 -18.03
N VAL A 9 10.73 43.31 -17.61
CA VAL A 9 11.72 44.00 -16.80
C VAL A 9 12.77 44.70 -17.66
N ALA A 10 13.27 44.05 -18.73
CA ALA A 10 14.38 44.59 -19.52
C ALA A 10 14.16 46.02 -20.07
N PRO A 11 12.97 46.40 -20.58
CA PRO A 11 12.75 47.75 -21.10
C PRO A 11 12.88 48.86 -20.05
N ALA A 12 12.37 48.63 -18.83
CA ALA A 12 12.43 49.62 -17.74
C ALA A 12 13.86 49.81 -17.18
N TYR A 13 14.70 48.79 -17.28
CA TYR A 13 16.10 48.87 -16.87
C TYR A 13 16.99 49.40 -18.00
N ALA A 14 16.62 49.16 -19.24
CA ALA A 14 17.27 49.75 -20.40
C ALA A 14 17.20 51.28 -20.39
N SER A 15 16.04 51.84 -20.03
CA SER A 15 15.87 53.30 -19.91
C SER A 15 16.68 53.93 -18.76
N ARG A 16 17.29 53.13 -17.88
CA ARG A 16 18.19 53.62 -16.82
C ARG A 16 19.66 53.55 -17.21
N TYR A 17 20.01 52.87 -18.30
CA TYR A 17 21.38 52.87 -18.79
C TYR A 17 21.70 54.26 -19.36
N GLN A 18 22.67 54.93 -18.75
CA GLN A 18 23.17 56.22 -19.19
C GLN A 18 24.65 56.04 -19.53
N PRO A 19 25.02 55.93 -20.82
CA PRO A 19 26.42 55.90 -21.20
C PRO A 19 27.07 57.23 -20.84
N ASN A 20 28.32 57.19 -20.42
CA ASN A 20 29.08 58.39 -20.13
C ASN A 20 29.71 58.94 -21.42
N LEU A 21 28.86 59.50 -22.28
CA LEU A 21 29.32 60.18 -23.49
C LEU A 21 29.78 61.59 -23.12
N ALA A 22 31.05 61.89 -23.36
CA ALA A 22 31.61 63.22 -23.14
C ALA A 22 31.27 64.10 -24.35
N ASP A 23 30.49 65.16 -24.10
CA ASP A 23 30.19 66.21 -25.08
C ASP A 23 31.24 67.32 -25.05
N GLU A 24 31.25 68.17 -26.09
CA GLU A 24 32.24 69.24 -26.28
C GLU A 24 33.68 68.72 -26.18
N ARG A 25 33.94 67.62 -26.89
CA ARG A 25 35.20 66.87 -26.80
C ARG A 25 35.83 66.68 -28.16
N THR A 26 37.15 66.83 -28.22
CA THR A 26 37.95 66.48 -29.41
C THR A 26 38.95 65.39 -29.09
N LEU A 27 38.84 64.27 -29.81
CA LEU A 27 39.79 63.15 -29.79
C LEU A 27 40.72 63.26 -30.99
N ARG A 28 42.03 63.24 -30.75
CA ARG A 28 43.06 63.14 -31.79
C ARG A 28 43.63 61.73 -31.84
N PHE A 29 43.63 61.15 -33.03
CA PHE A 29 44.20 59.85 -33.34
C PHE A 29 45.44 60.07 -34.20
N SER A 30 46.62 59.83 -33.64
CA SER A 30 47.91 60.03 -34.31
C SER A 30 48.49 58.67 -34.71
N PRO A 31 48.90 58.42 -35.97
CA PRO A 31 49.50 57.16 -36.36
C PRO A 31 50.75 56.84 -35.52
N ASN A 32 50.89 55.60 -35.08
CA ASN A 32 52.02 55.16 -34.26
C ASN A 32 52.89 54.10 -34.96
N ALA A 33 54.02 53.75 -34.34
CA ALA A 33 54.98 52.80 -34.91
C ALA A 33 54.45 51.36 -35.01
N GLU A 34 53.39 51.02 -34.28
CA GLU A 34 52.75 49.69 -34.29
C GLU A 34 51.75 49.53 -35.44
N GLY A 35 51.59 50.58 -36.27
CA GLY A 35 50.67 50.60 -37.39
C GLY A 35 49.21 50.76 -36.97
N GLY A 36 48.97 51.32 -35.78
CA GLY A 36 47.67 51.74 -35.25
C GLY A 36 47.64 53.24 -34.95
N TYR A 37 47.04 53.62 -33.82
CA TYR A 37 46.89 55.01 -33.38
C TYR A 37 47.20 55.20 -31.90
N ASP A 38 47.85 56.32 -31.59
CA ASP A 38 47.88 56.92 -30.26
C ASP A 38 46.72 57.92 -30.15
N VAL A 39 45.78 57.62 -29.26
CA VAL A 39 44.58 58.41 -29.03
C VAL A 39 44.77 59.28 -27.81
N SER A 40 44.51 60.57 -27.98
CA SER A 40 44.59 61.56 -26.91
C SER A 40 43.44 62.56 -27.03
N GLU A 41 43.11 63.21 -25.93
CA GLU A 41 42.16 64.31 -25.92
C GLU A 41 42.93 65.63 -26.09
N ILE A 42 42.45 66.46 -27.00
CA ILE A 42 42.98 67.79 -27.26
C ILE A 42 41.90 68.84 -26.94
N PRO A 43 42.27 70.13 -26.78
CA PRO A 43 41.28 71.18 -26.54
C PRO A 43 40.16 71.14 -27.58
N PHE A 44 38.91 71.23 -27.10
CA PHE A 44 37.73 71.26 -27.94
C PHE A 44 37.85 72.32 -29.03
N HIS A 45 37.63 71.92 -30.28
CA HIS A 45 37.53 72.84 -31.39
C HIS A 45 36.64 72.29 -32.50
N LEU A 46 35.92 73.21 -33.13
CA LEU A 46 35.05 72.94 -34.27
C LEU A 46 35.39 73.96 -35.37
N GLU A 47 35.74 73.47 -36.55
CA GLU A 47 36.04 74.31 -37.71
C GLU A 47 34.78 75.10 -38.10
N ALA A 48 34.87 76.44 -38.13
CA ALA A 48 33.73 77.31 -38.43
C ALA A 48 33.37 77.34 -39.92
N ASP A 49 34.35 77.11 -40.79
CA ASP A 49 34.14 77.02 -42.24
C ASP A 49 33.85 75.57 -42.63
N LEU A 50 32.57 75.29 -42.86
CA LEU A 50 32.04 73.94 -43.08
C LEU A 50 32.24 73.46 -44.53
N GLY A 51 32.60 74.35 -45.46
CA GLY A 51 32.68 74.02 -46.88
C GLY A 51 31.32 73.81 -47.54
N GLN A 52 31.22 72.80 -48.41
CA GLN A 52 30.02 72.56 -49.24
C GLN A 52 29.04 71.63 -48.53
N LYS A 53 27.76 72.04 -48.47
CA LYS A 53 26.67 71.13 -48.08
C LYS A 53 26.53 70.01 -49.11
N LYS A 54 26.47 68.77 -48.66
CA LYS A 54 26.26 67.58 -49.49
C LYS A 54 24.89 66.96 -49.16
N HIS A 55 24.25 66.42 -50.18
CA HIS A 55 22.94 65.78 -50.08
C HIS A 55 23.11 64.27 -50.04
N ILE A 56 22.51 63.60 -49.06
CA ILE A 56 22.56 62.12 -48.94
C ILE A 56 21.14 61.59 -49.12
N GLU A 57 20.91 60.77 -50.15
CA GLU A 57 19.58 60.20 -50.41
C GLU A 57 19.20 59.19 -49.32
N ASP A 58 18.04 59.39 -48.69
CA ASP A 58 17.57 58.56 -47.58
C ASP A 58 16.81 57.32 -48.09
N VAL A 59 17.53 56.38 -48.71
CA VAL A 59 16.99 55.09 -49.15
C VAL A 59 17.81 53.95 -48.54
N ILE A 60 17.23 53.31 -47.52
CA ILE A 60 17.82 52.18 -46.79
C ILE A 60 18.32 51.10 -47.77
N GLY A 61 19.64 50.94 -47.85
CA GLY A 61 20.31 49.78 -48.44
C GLY A 61 20.82 49.93 -49.88
N GLU A 62 20.57 51.05 -50.58
CA GLU A 62 21.11 51.25 -51.93
C GLU A 62 21.83 52.60 -52.16
N ASN A 63 21.46 53.70 -51.47
CA ASN A 63 22.02 55.05 -51.74
C ASN A 63 22.26 55.93 -50.48
N ASP A 64 22.62 55.36 -49.32
CA ASP A 64 22.80 56.04 -48.03
C ASP A 64 24.16 56.73 -47.80
N GLN A 65 24.96 56.91 -48.86
CA GLN A 65 26.30 57.48 -48.79
C GLN A 65 26.60 58.42 -49.97
N ILE A 66 27.47 59.39 -49.74
CA ILE A 66 28.02 60.27 -50.78
C ILE A 66 29.45 59.87 -51.11
N GLU A 67 29.78 59.90 -52.39
CA GLU A 67 31.15 59.78 -52.87
C GLU A 67 31.77 61.16 -53.01
N VAL A 68 32.94 61.34 -52.38
CA VAL A 68 33.75 62.55 -52.48
C VAL A 68 35.01 62.20 -53.27
N ASP A 69 35.02 62.57 -54.55
CA ASP A 69 36.18 62.43 -55.42
C ASP A 69 37.27 63.41 -54.98
N PHE A 70 38.26 62.87 -54.27
CA PHE A 70 39.33 63.65 -53.68
C PHE A 70 40.58 62.79 -53.53
N PRO A 71 41.56 62.90 -54.45
CA PRO A 71 42.84 62.22 -54.31
C PRO A 71 43.57 62.73 -53.06
N PHE A 72 43.50 61.97 -51.97
CA PHE A 72 44.01 62.38 -50.67
C PHE A 72 44.89 61.30 -50.06
N PRO A 73 46.14 61.62 -49.69
CA PRO A 73 46.97 60.72 -48.90
C PRO A 73 46.38 60.58 -47.50
N PHE A 74 46.09 59.36 -47.07
CA PHE A 74 45.67 59.07 -45.72
C PHE A 74 46.26 57.74 -45.27
N TYR A 75 46.89 57.73 -44.11
CA TYR A 75 47.42 56.51 -43.50
C TYR A 75 48.35 55.69 -44.42
N GLY A 76 49.28 56.38 -45.09
CA GLY A 76 50.28 55.76 -45.98
C GLY A 76 49.75 55.26 -47.33
N ARG A 77 48.50 55.57 -47.70
CA ARG A 77 47.89 55.25 -49.01
C ARG A 77 47.21 56.47 -49.60
N VAL A 78 47.19 56.60 -50.92
CA VAL A 78 46.42 57.64 -51.61
C VAL A 78 45.07 57.04 -52.02
N TYR A 79 44.00 57.56 -51.43
CA TYR A 79 42.63 57.17 -51.79
C TYR A 79 42.10 58.13 -52.86
N GLN A 80 41.41 57.60 -53.87
CA GLN A 80 40.84 58.41 -54.95
C GLN A 80 39.50 59.01 -54.56
N SER A 81 38.72 58.27 -53.78
CA SER A 81 37.43 58.71 -53.27
C SER A 81 37.21 58.27 -51.83
N PHE A 82 36.39 59.07 -51.12
CA PHE A 82 35.93 58.83 -49.75
C PHE A 82 34.42 58.67 -49.79
N PHE A 83 33.91 57.71 -49.03
CA PHE A 83 32.48 57.47 -48.92
C PHE A 83 32.01 57.90 -47.54
N ILE A 84 31.15 58.92 -47.49
CA ILE A 84 30.58 59.43 -46.24
C ILE A 84 29.15 58.92 -46.16
N HIS A 85 28.88 58.09 -45.16
CA HIS A 85 27.58 57.47 -44.96
C HIS A 85 26.75 58.31 -43.98
N ASN A 86 25.43 58.26 -44.11
CA ASN A 86 24.52 58.99 -43.22
C ASN A 86 24.66 58.60 -41.73
N ASP A 87 25.35 57.50 -41.41
CA ASP A 87 25.48 56.98 -40.06
C ASP A 87 26.70 57.50 -39.28
N GLY A 88 27.46 58.41 -39.91
CA GLY A 88 28.72 58.92 -39.36
C GLY A 88 29.92 58.02 -39.63
N VAL A 89 29.83 57.07 -40.57
CA VAL A 89 30.99 56.32 -41.08
C VAL A 89 31.64 57.05 -42.25
N ILE A 90 32.96 57.17 -42.21
CA ILE A 90 33.79 57.59 -43.33
C ILE A 90 34.61 56.38 -43.77
N ALA A 91 34.31 55.86 -44.95
CA ALA A 91 35.00 54.72 -45.55
C ALA A 91 35.96 55.16 -46.66
N PHE A 92 37.03 54.37 -46.83
CA PHE A 92 38.13 54.71 -47.73
C PHE A 92 38.15 53.80 -48.95
N GLY A 93 38.02 54.39 -50.16
CA GLY A 93 38.20 53.71 -51.45
C GLY A 93 37.11 52.71 -51.87
N GLU A 94 36.28 52.20 -50.97
CA GLU A 94 35.17 51.31 -51.27
C GLU A 94 33.89 51.69 -50.50
N LYS A 95 32.74 51.47 -51.14
CA LYS A 95 31.42 51.62 -50.53
C LYS A 95 31.24 50.62 -49.39
N VAL A 96 30.70 51.07 -48.27
CA VAL A 96 30.37 50.19 -47.14
C VAL A 96 28.86 49.96 -47.11
N ASN A 97 28.46 48.71 -46.94
CA ASN A 97 27.06 48.36 -46.73
C ASN A 97 26.77 48.32 -45.23
N MET A 98 25.75 49.07 -44.79
CA MET A 98 25.29 49.13 -43.41
C MET A 98 25.00 47.74 -42.78
N ARG A 99 24.48 46.77 -43.55
CA ARG A 99 24.27 45.40 -43.03
C ARG A 99 25.60 44.71 -42.69
N ASN A 100 26.68 45.01 -43.39
CA ASN A 100 28.00 44.46 -43.10
C ASN A 100 28.62 45.08 -41.84
N LEU A 101 28.31 46.35 -41.55
CA LEU A 101 28.74 47.04 -40.32
C LEU A 101 28.16 46.37 -39.06
N GLN A 102 26.92 45.89 -39.10
CA GLN A 102 26.22 45.26 -37.96
C GLN A 102 26.78 43.91 -37.52
N TYR A 103 27.25 43.08 -38.46
CA TYR A 103 27.69 41.70 -38.14
C TYR A 103 29.19 41.58 -37.92
N ARG A 104 29.98 42.52 -38.46
CA ARG A 104 31.45 42.42 -38.48
C ARG A 104 32.19 43.74 -38.29
N LEU A 105 31.55 44.82 -37.80
CA LEU A 105 32.17 46.13 -37.54
C LEU A 105 33.26 46.44 -38.58
N SER A 106 32.74 46.63 -39.81
CA SER A 106 33.35 46.90 -41.13
C SER A 106 34.29 45.84 -41.74
N ALA A 107 34.09 45.55 -43.03
CA ALA A 107 35.02 44.76 -43.87
C ALA A 107 35.94 45.66 -44.71
N VAL A 108 36.05 46.94 -44.35
CA VAL A 108 36.81 47.99 -45.04
C VAL A 108 37.40 48.92 -43.96
N PRO A 109 38.60 49.48 -44.14
CA PRO A 109 39.12 50.53 -43.28
C PRO A 109 38.15 51.72 -43.19
N ALA A 110 37.88 52.21 -41.98
CA ALA A 110 36.90 53.26 -41.76
C ALA A 110 37.16 54.05 -40.47
N ILE A 111 36.68 55.30 -40.44
CA ILE A 111 36.52 56.10 -39.23
C ILE A 111 35.05 56.09 -38.85
N LEU A 112 34.77 55.86 -37.57
CA LEU A 112 33.42 55.84 -37.01
C LEU A 112 33.29 57.02 -36.06
N LEU A 113 32.40 57.96 -36.39
CA LEU A 113 32.17 59.17 -35.60
C LEU A 113 31.10 58.97 -34.51
N GLY A 114 30.25 57.97 -34.68
CA GLY A 114 29.15 57.65 -33.78
C GLY A 114 28.38 56.39 -34.19
N LEU A 115 28.35 56.05 -35.48
CA LEU A 115 27.64 54.87 -36.03
C LEU A 115 26.15 54.82 -35.65
N ILE A 116 25.45 55.94 -35.84
CA ILE A 116 24.02 56.08 -35.52
C ILE A 116 23.26 56.29 -36.82
N ASP A 117 22.12 55.65 -37.01
CA ASP A 117 21.26 55.95 -38.15
C ASP A 117 20.73 57.39 -38.09
N LEU A 118 21.24 58.27 -38.95
CA LEU A 118 20.83 59.67 -39.02
C LEU A 118 20.06 59.99 -40.29
N LYS A 119 19.29 61.08 -40.22
CA LYS A 119 18.50 61.60 -41.33
C LYS A 119 18.93 63.04 -41.68
N PRO A 120 20.05 63.23 -42.41
CA PRO A 120 20.56 64.54 -42.84
C PRO A 120 19.50 65.47 -43.43
N GLU A 121 18.64 64.91 -44.28
CA GLU A 121 17.62 65.67 -45.02
C GLU A 121 16.41 66.07 -44.18
N ALA A 122 16.24 65.51 -42.98
CA ALA A 122 15.21 65.95 -42.05
C ALA A 122 15.64 67.17 -41.22
N SER A 123 16.92 67.54 -41.25
CA SER A 123 17.41 68.72 -40.54
C SER A 123 16.98 70.01 -41.25
N SER A 124 16.30 70.89 -40.50
CA SER A 124 15.87 72.21 -41.03
C SER A 124 16.97 73.27 -40.98
N THR A 125 17.93 73.12 -40.07
CA THR A 125 19.00 74.08 -39.76
C THR A 125 20.41 73.55 -40.06
N GLY A 126 20.54 72.25 -40.33
CA GLY A 126 21.80 71.54 -40.43
C GLY A 126 21.94 70.66 -41.68
N GLY A 127 22.77 69.63 -41.58
CA GLY A 127 23.07 68.67 -42.66
C GLY A 127 24.51 68.17 -42.64
N VAL A 128 24.92 67.53 -43.74
CA VAL A 128 26.31 67.06 -43.94
C VAL A 128 27.07 68.06 -44.80
N PHE A 129 28.26 68.44 -44.34
CA PHE A 129 29.14 69.39 -45.00
C PHE A 129 30.52 68.79 -45.20
N VAL A 130 31.13 69.08 -46.35
CA VAL A 130 32.46 68.61 -46.71
C VAL A 130 33.31 69.78 -47.19
N LYS A 131 34.48 69.95 -46.59
CA LYS A 131 35.51 70.90 -47.00
C LYS A 131 36.78 70.14 -47.38
N GLN A 132 37.34 70.50 -48.52
CA GLN A 132 38.54 69.90 -49.10
C GLN A 132 39.61 70.99 -49.18
N ASP A 133 40.64 70.88 -48.34
CA ASP A 133 41.84 71.71 -48.38
C ASP A 133 43.01 70.88 -48.95
N ASP A 134 44.14 71.51 -49.31
CA ASP A 134 45.29 70.82 -49.90
C ASP A 134 45.88 69.72 -48.99
N ASP A 135 45.76 69.88 -47.66
CA ASP A 135 46.34 68.99 -46.65
C ASP A 135 45.32 68.36 -45.69
N ARG A 136 44.03 68.73 -45.81
CA ARG A 136 42.97 68.29 -44.89
C ARG A 136 41.64 68.02 -45.60
N LEU A 137 40.92 67.00 -45.10
CA LEU A 137 39.52 66.75 -45.41
C LEU A 137 38.69 66.94 -44.15
N VAL A 138 37.74 67.88 -44.18
CA VAL A 138 36.83 68.13 -43.05
C VAL A 138 35.44 67.63 -43.41
N VAL A 139 34.88 66.77 -42.57
CA VAL A 139 33.52 66.25 -42.70
C VAL A 139 32.75 66.65 -41.46
N THR A 140 31.69 67.44 -41.62
CA THR A 140 30.85 67.92 -40.50
C THR A 140 29.43 67.43 -40.67
N PHE A 141 28.91 66.75 -39.65
CA PHE A 141 27.50 66.50 -39.45
C PHE A 141 27.02 67.55 -38.46
N LEU A 142 26.22 68.52 -38.92
CA LEU A 142 25.75 69.63 -38.10
C LEU A 142 24.25 69.47 -37.82
N SER A 143 23.85 69.42 -36.55
CA SER A 143 22.45 69.39 -36.09
C SER A 143 21.60 68.37 -36.86
N VAL A 144 22.09 67.15 -37.00
CA VAL A 144 21.42 66.12 -37.79
C VAL A 144 20.56 65.22 -36.87
N PRO A 145 19.24 65.10 -37.11
CA PRO A 145 18.39 64.25 -36.27
C PRO A 145 18.64 62.76 -36.51
N SER A 146 18.50 61.94 -35.46
CA SER A 146 18.45 60.49 -35.61
C SER A 146 17.20 60.06 -36.36
N PHE A 147 17.32 59.01 -37.17
CA PHE A 147 16.21 58.42 -37.89
C PHE A 147 15.12 57.87 -36.95
N TYR A 148 15.53 57.21 -35.86
CA TYR A 148 14.62 56.56 -34.91
C TYR A 148 14.13 57.49 -33.80
N TYR A 149 14.92 58.51 -33.47
CA TYR A 149 14.62 59.52 -32.44
C TYR A 149 14.81 60.92 -33.05
N PRO A 150 13.86 61.41 -33.85
CA PRO A 150 13.99 62.70 -34.54
C PRO A 150 14.17 63.90 -33.59
N GLU A 151 13.80 63.76 -32.33
CA GLU A 151 14.03 64.73 -31.26
C GLU A 151 15.49 64.78 -30.77
N GLN A 152 16.31 63.77 -31.09
CA GLN A 152 17.72 63.72 -30.76
C GLN A 152 18.53 64.15 -31.99
N GLU A 153 19.12 65.34 -31.91
CA GLU A 153 20.05 65.83 -32.92
C GLU A 153 21.49 65.59 -32.51
N TYR A 154 22.33 65.32 -33.51
CA TYR A 154 23.73 64.99 -33.33
C TYR A 154 24.58 65.95 -34.16
N THR A 155 25.64 66.44 -33.53
CA THR A 155 26.65 67.26 -34.18
C THR A 155 28.03 66.68 -33.89
N TYR A 156 28.74 66.33 -34.95
CA TYR A 156 30.10 65.84 -34.87
C TYR A 156 30.88 66.20 -36.14
N GLN A 157 32.19 66.39 -35.97
CA GLN A 157 33.11 66.77 -37.04
C GLN A 157 34.31 65.84 -37.03
N SER A 158 34.78 65.49 -38.23
CA SER A 158 36.05 64.82 -38.41
C SER A 158 36.97 65.66 -39.29
N ILE A 159 38.21 65.82 -38.84
CA ILE A 159 39.27 66.45 -39.61
C ILE A 159 40.33 65.39 -39.89
N LEU A 160 40.51 65.04 -41.15
CA LEU A 160 41.53 64.09 -41.59
C LEU A 160 42.71 64.87 -42.16
N TYR A 161 43.92 64.53 -41.74
CA TYR A 161 45.16 65.15 -42.20
C TYR A 161 45.93 64.22 -43.14
N ALA A 162 46.67 64.81 -44.07
CA ALA A 162 47.44 64.09 -45.08
C ALA A 162 48.49 63.10 -44.50
N ASP A 163 48.94 63.33 -43.27
CA ASP A 163 49.89 62.47 -42.56
C ASP A 163 49.25 61.22 -41.94
N GLY A 164 47.92 61.08 -42.03
CA GLY A 164 47.14 60.00 -41.42
C GLY A 164 46.63 60.30 -40.02
N THR A 165 46.96 61.46 -39.45
CA THR A 165 46.30 61.96 -38.23
C THR A 165 44.85 62.27 -38.54
N PHE A 166 43.95 62.00 -37.61
CA PHE A 166 42.60 62.52 -37.70
C PHE A 166 42.04 62.88 -36.33
N GLU A 167 41.02 63.72 -36.36
CA GLU A 167 40.34 64.21 -35.19
C GLU A 167 38.85 63.88 -35.29
N ILE A 168 38.25 63.60 -34.15
CA ILE A 168 36.80 63.44 -33.99
C ILE A 168 36.38 64.43 -32.91
N THR A 169 35.57 65.41 -33.29
CA THR A 169 34.94 66.36 -32.36
C THR A 169 33.46 66.02 -32.22
N HIS A 170 32.99 65.90 -30.98
CA HIS A 170 31.56 65.82 -30.63
C HIS A 170 31.13 67.16 -30.02
N ALA A 171 30.04 67.75 -30.52
CA ALA A 171 29.62 69.10 -30.15
C ALA A 171 28.09 69.26 -30.12
N GLY A 172 27.43 68.76 -29.08
CA GLY A 172 25.97 68.77 -28.92
C GLY A 172 25.38 67.37 -28.90
N LEU A 173 25.97 66.47 -28.12
CA LEU A 173 25.41 65.13 -27.88
C LEU A 173 24.18 65.20 -26.97
N PRO A 174 23.14 64.38 -27.20
CA PRO A 174 21.99 64.32 -26.31
C PRO A 174 22.39 63.80 -24.92
N ILE A 175 21.86 64.43 -23.88
CA ILE A 175 22.13 64.09 -22.47
C ILE A 175 21.76 62.62 -22.15
N HIS A 176 20.73 62.10 -22.83
CA HIS A 176 20.23 60.74 -22.66
C HIS A 176 20.00 60.09 -24.03
N PRO A 177 21.04 59.50 -24.66
CA PRO A 177 20.85 58.72 -25.87
C PRO A 177 19.84 57.59 -25.61
N ALA A 178 18.88 57.42 -26.50
CA ALA A 178 17.82 56.45 -26.32
C ALA A 178 18.26 55.04 -26.76
N TYR A 179 18.10 54.05 -25.88
CA TYR A 179 18.37 52.64 -26.16
C TYR A 179 17.08 51.82 -26.03
N ARG A 180 16.78 50.99 -27.03
CA ARG A 180 15.65 50.05 -26.96
C ARG A 180 16.15 48.61 -27.04
N VAL A 181 15.94 47.87 -25.95
CA VAL A 181 16.07 46.41 -25.93
C VAL A 181 15.00 45.86 -26.85
N ASN A 182 15.43 45.10 -27.87
CA ASN A 182 14.62 44.43 -28.90
C ASN A 182 14.23 45.25 -30.13
N ASP A 183 14.77 46.45 -30.34
CA ASP A 183 14.73 47.05 -31.67
C ASP A 183 15.71 46.36 -32.63
N ARG A 184 15.66 46.70 -33.93
CA ARG A 184 16.70 46.26 -34.87
C ARG A 184 18.06 46.73 -34.35
N ALA A 185 19.13 45.96 -34.59
CA ALA A 185 20.50 46.32 -34.19
C ALA A 185 20.86 47.79 -34.57
N LEU A 186 20.25 48.30 -35.65
CA LEU A 186 20.30 49.67 -36.15
C LEU A 186 19.90 50.78 -35.16
N ALA A 187 19.06 50.52 -34.16
CA ALA A 187 18.47 51.58 -33.33
C ALA A 187 19.28 51.94 -32.08
N SER A 188 20.45 51.33 -31.88
CA SER A 188 21.15 51.37 -30.57
C SER A 188 22.67 51.22 -30.64
N ILE A 189 23.26 51.22 -31.84
CA ILE A 189 24.71 51.17 -31.98
C ILE A 189 25.25 52.58 -31.84
N TRP A 190 26.12 52.79 -30.86
CA TRP A 190 26.98 53.97 -30.80
C TRP A 190 28.43 53.46 -30.76
N ALA A 191 29.16 53.69 -31.83
CA ALA A 191 30.54 53.26 -31.97
C ALA A 191 31.43 54.41 -32.48
N VAL A 192 32.47 54.73 -31.72
CA VAL A 192 33.42 55.80 -32.06
C VAL A 192 34.81 55.20 -32.18
N GLY A 193 35.59 55.64 -33.16
CA GLY A 193 37.00 55.27 -33.28
C GLY A 193 37.45 55.09 -34.71
N ALA A 194 38.53 54.35 -34.91
CA ALA A 194 39.01 54.04 -36.25
C ALA A 194 39.58 52.64 -36.35
N LYS A 195 39.39 52.10 -37.55
CA LYS A 195 39.83 50.78 -37.94
C LYS A 195 40.66 50.91 -39.22
N PRO A 196 42.00 50.89 -39.13
CA PRO A 196 42.86 51.06 -40.29
C PRO A 196 43.01 49.78 -41.13
N SER A 197 42.62 48.62 -40.59
CA SER A 197 42.74 47.32 -41.27
C SER A 197 41.45 46.50 -41.24
N LEU A 198 41.49 45.29 -41.78
CA LEU A 198 40.36 44.35 -41.74
C LEU A 198 40.27 43.57 -40.42
N ALA A 199 41.31 43.63 -39.59
CA ALA A 199 41.35 42.94 -38.30
C ALA A 199 40.32 43.56 -37.32
N PRO A 200 39.70 42.77 -36.43
CA PRO A 200 38.74 43.28 -35.46
C PRO A 200 39.40 44.28 -34.52
N ALA A 201 38.90 45.52 -34.49
CA ALA A 201 39.44 46.58 -33.65
C ALA A 201 39.39 46.25 -32.16
N GLN A 202 40.34 46.78 -31.40
CA GLN A 202 40.34 46.67 -29.95
C GLN A 202 39.18 47.49 -29.36
N THR A 203 38.34 46.86 -28.54
CA THR A 203 37.29 47.57 -27.80
C THR A 203 37.90 48.33 -26.63
N VAL A 204 37.68 49.65 -26.57
CA VAL A 204 38.22 50.55 -25.54
C VAL A 204 37.14 51.48 -25.00
N VAL A 205 37.42 52.13 -23.87
CA VAL A 205 36.56 53.18 -23.31
C VAL A 205 37.34 54.49 -23.33
N PHE A 206 36.91 55.46 -24.13
CA PHE A 206 37.63 56.73 -24.29
C PHE A 206 37.63 57.62 -23.03
N SER A 207 37.00 57.23 -21.93
CA SER A 207 37.22 57.90 -20.64
C SER A 207 38.63 57.65 -20.06
N ASN A 208 39.34 56.63 -20.56
CA ASN A 208 40.61 56.17 -20.02
C ASN A 208 41.80 56.57 -20.92
N LEU A 209 41.81 57.79 -21.45
CA LEU A 209 42.90 58.29 -22.28
C LEU A 209 44.16 58.61 -21.47
N PRO A 210 45.37 58.56 -22.08
CA PRO A 210 45.63 58.20 -23.48
C PRO A 210 45.53 56.69 -23.74
N ILE A 211 45.20 56.31 -24.98
CA ILE A 211 45.07 54.91 -25.42
C ILE A 211 46.01 54.68 -26.60
N GLN A 212 46.75 53.58 -26.60
CA GLN A 212 47.57 53.15 -27.72
C GLN A 212 46.95 51.89 -28.35
N SER A 213 46.93 51.83 -29.68
CA SER A 213 46.36 50.74 -30.46
C SER A 213 47.33 50.19 -31.49
N GLY A 214 47.22 48.89 -31.78
CA GLY A 214 47.94 48.25 -32.88
C GLY A 214 47.20 48.38 -34.21
N ALA A 215 47.66 47.63 -35.22
CA ALA A 215 47.13 47.69 -36.58
C ALA A 215 45.66 47.27 -36.75
N GLU A 216 45.06 46.67 -35.73
CA GLU A 216 43.64 46.43 -35.62
C GLU A 216 42.80 47.71 -35.41
N GLY A 217 43.39 48.77 -34.86
CA GLY A 217 42.71 50.01 -34.51
C GLY A 217 41.92 49.91 -33.19
N VAL A 218 41.11 50.94 -32.93
CA VAL A 218 40.39 51.13 -31.66
C VAL A 218 38.96 51.55 -31.90
N LEU A 219 38.07 50.97 -31.10
CA LEU A 219 36.65 51.26 -31.15
C LEU A 219 36.09 51.33 -29.74
N HIS A 220 35.33 52.37 -29.43
CA HIS A 220 34.46 52.39 -28.26
C HIS A 220 33.04 52.01 -28.68
N ASP A 221 32.61 50.80 -28.33
CA ASP A 221 31.29 50.23 -28.67
C ASP A 221 30.35 50.24 -27.46
N GLU A 222 29.45 51.22 -27.41
CA GLU A 222 28.48 51.40 -26.33
C GLU A 222 27.36 50.34 -26.36
N TYR A 223 27.09 49.73 -27.51
CA TYR A 223 26.09 48.66 -27.60
C TYR A 223 26.56 47.42 -26.87
N MET A 224 27.86 47.10 -26.97
CA MET A 224 28.46 46.01 -26.22
C MET A 224 28.46 46.29 -24.71
N SER A 225 28.78 47.53 -24.31
CA SER A 225 28.69 48.00 -22.91
C SER A 225 27.27 47.85 -22.35
N PHE A 226 26.26 48.24 -23.12
CA PHE A 226 24.85 48.09 -22.77
C PHE A 226 24.44 46.61 -22.59
N ARG A 227 24.85 45.72 -23.52
CA ARG A 227 24.55 44.28 -23.40
C ARG A 227 25.20 43.65 -22.17
N LYS A 228 26.42 44.07 -21.83
CA LYS A 228 27.10 43.62 -20.61
C LYS A 228 26.36 44.07 -19.36
N TYR A 229 25.94 45.34 -19.30
CA TYR A 229 25.09 45.86 -18.23
C TYR A 229 23.81 45.04 -18.06
N LEU A 230 23.10 44.74 -19.16
CA LEU A 230 21.87 43.94 -19.10
C LEU A 230 22.14 42.49 -18.65
N HIS A 231 23.26 41.90 -19.08
CA HIS A 231 23.68 40.57 -18.65
C HIS A 231 23.95 40.52 -17.14
N ASP A 232 24.79 41.42 -16.63
CA ASP A 232 25.16 41.51 -15.22
C ASP A 232 23.91 41.76 -14.35
N PHE A 233 22.96 42.56 -14.85
CA PHE A 233 21.69 42.80 -14.20
C PHE A 233 20.76 41.57 -14.16
N LEU A 234 20.62 40.84 -15.28
CA LEU A 234 19.70 39.69 -15.38
C LEU A 234 20.26 38.41 -14.76
N GLN A 235 21.59 38.28 -14.63
CA GLN A 235 22.26 37.11 -14.10
C GLN A 235 21.73 36.67 -12.71
N PRO A 236 21.66 37.54 -11.67
CA PRO A 236 21.15 37.12 -10.36
C PRO A 236 19.68 36.68 -10.41
N LEU A 237 18.86 37.32 -11.23
CA LEU A 237 17.46 36.93 -11.43
C LEU A 237 17.36 35.55 -12.08
N ALA A 238 18.17 35.27 -13.09
CA ALA A 238 18.20 33.96 -13.75
C ALA A 238 18.60 32.84 -12.77
N VAL A 239 19.61 33.08 -11.93
CA VAL A 239 20.04 32.14 -10.87
C VAL A 239 18.92 31.93 -9.85
N ALA A 240 18.28 33.00 -9.38
CA ALA A 240 17.17 32.90 -8.42
C ALA A 240 16.01 32.07 -8.98
N ILE A 241 15.59 32.33 -10.23
CA ILE A 241 14.51 31.56 -10.87
C ILE A 241 14.92 30.09 -11.04
N PHE A 242 16.18 29.82 -11.43
CA PHE A 242 16.68 28.45 -11.54
C PHE A 242 16.63 27.72 -10.19
N LEU A 243 17.11 28.34 -9.11
CA LEU A 243 17.09 27.77 -7.77
C LEU A 243 15.66 27.53 -7.26
N VAL A 244 14.75 28.49 -7.46
CA VAL A 244 13.33 28.32 -7.12
C VAL A 244 12.71 27.18 -7.92
N SER A 245 12.98 27.10 -9.23
CA SER A 245 12.48 26.03 -10.08
C SER A 245 13.00 24.66 -9.61
N LEU A 246 14.29 24.56 -9.26
CA LEU A 246 14.89 23.34 -8.74
C LEU A 246 14.29 22.95 -7.38
N PHE A 247 14.08 23.92 -6.49
CA PHE A 247 13.43 23.70 -5.20
C PHE A 247 11.99 23.19 -5.37
N PHE A 248 11.21 23.78 -6.27
CA PHE A 248 9.86 23.30 -6.57
C PHE A 248 9.87 21.89 -7.15
N LEU A 249 10.81 21.57 -8.06
CA LEU A 249 10.90 20.26 -8.69
C LEU A 249 11.24 19.16 -7.65
N LEU A 250 12.22 19.43 -6.78
CA LEU A 250 12.59 18.52 -5.69
C LEU A 250 11.51 18.43 -4.59
N GLY A 251 10.94 19.58 -4.21
CA GLY A 251 9.89 19.67 -3.21
C GLY A 251 8.62 18.95 -3.63
N LEU A 252 8.20 19.11 -4.89
CA LEU A 252 7.06 18.40 -5.47
C LEU A 252 7.31 16.89 -5.51
N ALA A 253 8.50 16.45 -5.92
CA ALA A 253 8.86 15.03 -5.92
C ALA A 253 8.82 14.43 -4.50
N MET A 254 9.31 15.16 -3.49
CA MET A 254 9.21 14.72 -2.10
C MET A 254 7.76 14.70 -1.60
N LEU A 255 6.96 15.71 -1.95
CA LEU A 255 5.54 15.76 -1.59
C LEU A 255 4.77 14.58 -2.17
N PHE A 256 5.01 14.22 -3.44
CA PHE A 256 4.43 13.01 -4.04
C PHE A 256 4.89 11.73 -3.33
N LYS A 257 6.20 11.61 -3.05
CA LYS A 257 6.76 10.42 -2.41
C LYS A 257 6.19 10.19 -1.00
N TYR A 258 6.20 11.22 -0.16
CA TYR A 258 5.82 11.12 1.25
C TYR A 258 4.32 11.31 1.48
N GLY A 259 3.66 12.14 0.68
CA GLY A 259 2.22 12.41 0.81
C GLY A 259 1.33 11.34 0.16
N PHE A 260 1.78 10.71 -0.93
CA PHE A 260 0.93 9.78 -1.70
C PHE A 260 1.52 8.38 -1.85
N ALA A 261 2.73 8.28 -2.40
CA ALA A 261 3.29 6.99 -2.79
C ALA A 261 3.54 6.06 -1.60
N GLN A 262 4.19 6.55 -0.54
CA GLN A 262 4.49 5.73 0.65
C GLN A 262 3.22 5.26 1.41
N PRO A 263 2.23 6.12 1.72
CA PRO A 263 0.99 5.67 2.33
C PRO A 263 0.25 4.62 1.50
N LEU A 264 0.19 4.81 0.18
CA LEU A 264 -0.47 3.86 -0.72
C LEU A 264 0.25 2.50 -0.77
N ASP A 265 1.58 2.51 -0.80
CA ASP A 265 2.41 1.30 -0.78
C ASP A 265 2.28 0.53 0.55
N ALA A 266 2.23 1.26 1.67
CA ALA A 266 1.96 0.66 2.98
C ALA A 266 0.56 0.01 3.04
N LEU A 267 -0.45 0.68 2.50
CA LEU A 267 -1.81 0.12 2.39
C LEU A 267 -1.83 -1.12 1.49
N LEU A 268 -1.20 -1.07 0.32
CA LEU A 268 -1.10 -2.20 -0.60
C LEU A 268 -0.44 -3.41 0.07
N THR A 269 0.67 -3.17 0.76
CA THR A 269 1.40 -4.22 1.50
C THR A 269 0.54 -4.82 2.60
N GLY A 270 -0.18 -3.99 3.36
CA GLY A 270 -1.11 -4.46 4.39
C GLY A 270 -2.27 -5.28 3.83
N VAL A 271 -2.87 -4.85 2.72
CA VAL A 271 -3.93 -5.61 2.06
C VAL A 271 -3.42 -6.95 1.52
N GLN A 272 -2.20 -6.99 0.97
CA GLN A 272 -1.59 -8.23 0.51
C GLN A 272 -1.30 -9.21 1.66
N ALA A 273 -0.76 -8.70 2.78
CA ALA A 273 -0.54 -9.50 3.97
C ALA A 273 -1.86 -10.05 4.54
N PHE A 274 -2.91 -9.24 4.57
CA PHE A 274 -4.24 -9.66 4.99
C PHE A 274 -4.80 -10.78 4.11
N ASN A 275 -4.71 -10.64 2.79
CA ASN A 275 -5.13 -11.67 1.85
C ASN A 275 -4.30 -12.96 1.94
N SER A 276 -3.09 -12.91 2.50
CA SER A 276 -2.25 -14.08 2.75
C SER A 276 -2.57 -14.81 4.07
N GLY A 277 -3.50 -14.27 4.88
CA GLY A 277 -3.98 -14.88 6.12
C GLY A 277 -3.51 -14.19 7.40
N GLU A 278 -2.68 -13.14 7.33
CA GLU A 278 -2.32 -12.35 8.51
C GLU A 278 -3.43 -11.34 8.84
N CYS A 279 -4.28 -11.64 9.83
CA CYS A 279 -5.37 -10.75 10.23
C CYS A 279 -4.92 -9.64 11.22
N LYS A 280 -3.78 -9.80 11.88
CA LYS A 280 -3.23 -8.83 12.84
C LYS A 280 -2.35 -7.77 12.17
N ILE A 281 -3.00 -6.90 11.41
CA ILE A 281 -2.31 -5.82 10.69
C ILE A 281 -2.80 -4.48 11.23
N ASN A 282 -1.85 -3.65 11.66
CA ASN A 282 -2.13 -2.28 12.08
C ASN A 282 -1.25 -1.31 11.28
N LEU A 283 -1.85 -0.71 10.25
CA LEU A 283 -1.16 0.24 9.41
C LEU A 283 -1.19 1.65 10.02
N PRO A 284 -0.07 2.40 9.98
CA PRO A 284 -0.02 3.75 10.53
C PRO A 284 -0.81 4.75 9.67
N VAL A 285 -1.81 5.39 10.27
CA VAL A 285 -2.56 6.50 9.64
C VAL A 285 -1.73 7.78 9.76
N ARG A 286 -1.15 8.25 8.65
CA ARG A 286 -0.25 9.42 8.63
C ARG A 286 -0.96 10.75 8.42
N TYR A 287 -2.05 10.74 7.66
CA TYR A 287 -2.78 11.94 7.24
C TYR A 287 -4.27 11.74 7.47
N ASN A 288 -5.01 12.85 7.63
CA ASN A 288 -6.47 12.83 7.77
C ASN A 288 -7.14 13.17 6.42
N ASP A 289 -6.77 12.41 5.40
CA ASP A 289 -7.26 12.51 4.02
C ASP A 289 -7.95 11.20 3.60
N GLU A 290 -8.29 11.05 2.31
CA GLU A 290 -8.95 9.85 1.79
C GLU A 290 -8.12 8.57 1.97
N ILE A 291 -6.79 8.67 1.88
CA ILE A 291 -5.88 7.53 2.08
C ILE A 291 -5.85 7.16 3.57
N GLY A 292 -5.80 8.15 4.45
CA GLY A 292 -5.89 7.96 5.90
C GLY A 292 -7.21 7.31 6.32
N PHE A 293 -8.32 7.78 5.76
CA PHE A 293 -9.64 7.18 5.99
C PHE A 293 -9.71 5.72 5.54
N LEU A 294 -9.16 5.42 4.35
CA LEU A 294 -9.11 4.05 3.84
C LEU A 294 -8.24 3.14 4.71
N THR A 295 -7.11 3.66 5.20
CA THR A 295 -6.22 2.96 6.14
C THR A 295 -6.93 2.67 7.46
N HIS A 296 -7.68 3.63 8.00
CA HIS A 296 -8.47 3.42 9.21
C HIS A 296 -9.55 2.36 8.99
N SER A 297 -10.30 2.46 7.88
CA SER A 297 -11.38 1.52 7.58
C SER A 297 -10.84 0.10 7.39
N PHE A 298 -9.68 -0.04 6.74
CA PHE A 298 -8.99 -1.32 6.62
C PHE A 298 -8.56 -1.89 7.98
N ASN A 299 -7.94 -1.08 8.85
CA ASN A 299 -7.56 -1.52 10.20
C ASN A 299 -8.78 -1.97 11.02
N THR A 300 -9.91 -1.27 10.91
CA THR A 300 -11.16 -1.64 11.58
C THR A 300 -11.70 -2.99 11.08
N LEU A 301 -11.78 -3.18 9.76
CA LEU A 301 -12.22 -4.44 9.18
C LEU A 301 -11.29 -5.61 9.53
N ALA A 302 -9.98 -5.38 9.52
CA ALA A 302 -8.99 -6.39 9.89
C ALA A 302 -9.16 -6.82 11.35
N ALA A 303 -9.39 -5.87 12.27
CA ALA A 303 -9.63 -6.14 13.67
C ALA A 303 -10.96 -6.89 13.91
N GLU A 304 -12.05 -6.49 13.23
CA GLU A 304 -13.34 -7.18 13.32
C GLU A 304 -13.24 -8.62 12.81
N LEU A 305 -12.51 -8.86 11.72
CA LEU A 305 -12.32 -10.21 11.21
C LEU A 305 -11.48 -11.08 12.15
N ASP A 306 -10.41 -10.54 12.73
CA ASP A 306 -9.57 -11.24 13.71
C ASP A 306 -10.39 -11.66 14.95
N ASP A 307 -11.31 -10.81 15.40
CA ASP A 307 -12.21 -11.11 16.51
C ASP A 307 -13.22 -12.22 16.16
N VAL A 308 -13.83 -12.15 14.97
CA VAL A 308 -14.75 -13.21 14.50
C VAL A 308 -14.04 -14.55 14.37
N LEU A 309 -12.84 -14.58 13.78
CA LEU A 309 -12.05 -15.81 13.64
C LEU A 309 -11.69 -16.39 15.01
N SER A 310 -11.22 -15.56 15.94
CA SER A 310 -10.88 -15.98 17.30
C SER A 310 -12.09 -16.56 18.04
N ASN A 311 -13.25 -15.92 17.94
CA ASN A 311 -14.49 -16.40 18.55
C ASN A 311 -14.99 -17.71 17.92
N LEU A 312 -14.87 -17.86 16.60
CA LEU A 312 -15.25 -19.07 15.89
C LEU A 312 -14.37 -20.27 16.30
N GLU A 313 -13.06 -20.06 16.42
CA GLU A 313 -12.11 -21.09 16.86
C GLU A 313 -12.46 -21.61 18.26
N VAL A 314 -12.80 -20.70 19.19
CA VAL A 314 -13.23 -21.07 20.54
C VAL A 314 -14.54 -21.87 20.50
N HIS A 315 -15.53 -21.44 19.70
CA HIS A 315 -16.81 -22.15 19.63
C HIS A 315 -16.68 -23.54 19.00
N ILE A 316 -15.84 -23.70 17.97
CA ILE A 316 -15.57 -25.00 17.34
C ILE A 316 -14.85 -25.93 18.32
N ALA A 317 -13.89 -25.41 19.09
CA ALA A 317 -13.19 -26.19 20.12
C ALA A 317 -14.15 -26.70 21.21
N ASP A 318 -15.11 -25.87 21.63
CA ASP A 318 -16.11 -26.23 22.63
C ASP A 318 -17.07 -27.31 22.10
N GLN A 319 -17.64 -27.12 20.91
CA GLN A 319 -18.54 -28.12 20.29
C GLN A 319 -17.85 -29.45 20.02
N THR A 320 -16.58 -29.43 19.59
CA THR A 320 -15.84 -30.67 19.34
C THR A 320 -15.53 -31.42 20.63
N SER A 321 -15.24 -30.72 21.72
CA SER A 321 -15.09 -31.31 23.05
C SER A 321 -16.37 -31.98 23.53
N ASP A 322 -17.51 -31.30 23.44
CA ASP A 322 -18.83 -31.84 23.86
C ASP A 322 -19.24 -33.08 23.05
N LEU A 323 -19.00 -33.05 21.73
CA LEU A 323 -19.24 -34.21 20.87
C LEU A 323 -18.34 -35.39 21.22
N GLN A 324 -17.07 -35.15 21.58
CA GLN A 324 -16.16 -36.21 22.00
C GLN A 324 -16.61 -36.84 23.32
N ILE A 325 -17.00 -36.02 24.30
CA ILE A 325 -17.50 -36.51 25.61
C ILE A 325 -18.77 -37.34 25.40
N THR A 326 -19.71 -36.86 24.59
CA THR A 326 -20.96 -37.57 24.29
C THR A 326 -20.69 -38.89 23.56
N ASN A 327 -19.79 -38.90 22.57
CA ASN A 327 -19.41 -40.14 21.87
C ASN A 327 -18.72 -41.14 22.81
N GLU A 328 -17.87 -40.68 23.72
CA GLU A 328 -17.21 -41.55 24.69
C GLU A 328 -18.22 -42.18 25.67
N GLN A 329 -19.20 -41.40 26.13
CA GLN A 329 -20.29 -41.89 26.97
C GLN A 329 -21.15 -42.93 26.25
N LEU A 330 -21.58 -42.66 25.01
CA LEU A 330 -22.33 -43.62 24.20
C LEU A 330 -21.54 -44.91 24.00
N ARG A 331 -20.24 -44.81 23.69
CA ARG A 331 -19.37 -45.98 23.53
C ARG A 331 -19.30 -46.83 24.82
N LYS A 332 -19.18 -46.19 26.00
CA LYS A 332 -19.18 -46.90 27.29
C LYS A 332 -20.49 -47.65 27.53
N LEU A 333 -21.64 -47.02 27.24
CA LEU A 333 -22.96 -47.64 27.38
C LEU A 333 -23.16 -48.80 26.40
N THR A 334 -22.78 -48.64 25.13
CA THR A 334 -22.85 -49.73 24.13
C THR A 334 -22.01 -50.93 24.56
N ILE A 335 -20.78 -50.72 25.03
CA ILE A 335 -19.92 -51.82 25.52
C ILE A 335 -20.57 -52.52 26.72
N ALA A 336 -21.15 -51.78 27.66
CA ALA A 336 -21.82 -52.37 28.82
C ALA A 336 -23.02 -53.25 28.43
N ILE A 337 -23.81 -52.85 27.43
CA ILE A 337 -24.96 -53.62 26.92
C ILE A 337 -24.48 -54.87 26.15
N GLU A 338 -23.51 -54.72 25.26
CA GLU A 338 -22.98 -55.80 24.42
C GLU A 338 -22.24 -56.88 25.23
N GLN A 339 -21.56 -56.49 26.32
CA GLN A 339 -20.82 -57.40 27.20
C GLN A 339 -21.62 -57.88 28.42
N SER A 340 -22.89 -57.47 28.56
CA SER A 340 -23.76 -57.91 29.65
C SER A 340 -24.02 -59.42 29.56
N PRO A 341 -23.83 -60.19 30.66
CA PRO A 341 -24.19 -61.61 30.68
C PRO A 341 -25.70 -61.85 30.68
N ALA A 342 -26.50 -60.85 31.08
CA ALA A 342 -27.95 -60.90 30.97
C ALA A 342 -28.39 -60.64 29.53
N SER A 343 -29.42 -61.36 29.08
CA SER A 343 -30.05 -61.17 27.78
C SER A 343 -30.84 -59.86 27.76
N ILE A 344 -30.46 -58.93 26.88
CA ILE A 344 -31.11 -57.63 26.72
C ILE A 344 -31.86 -57.61 25.39
N VAL A 345 -33.12 -57.18 25.42
CA VAL A 345 -33.97 -57.01 24.23
C VAL A 345 -34.61 -55.63 24.29
N ILE A 346 -34.55 -54.88 23.19
CA ILE A 346 -35.26 -53.61 23.02
C ILE A 346 -36.30 -53.80 21.91
N THR A 347 -37.52 -53.36 22.16
CA THR A 347 -38.60 -53.39 21.19
C THR A 347 -39.16 -52.00 20.95
N ASP A 348 -39.82 -51.81 19.80
CA ASP A 348 -40.70 -50.67 19.57
C ASP A 348 -41.91 -50.68 20.55
N SER A 349 -42.74 -49.63 20.49
CA SER A 349 -43.95 -49.53 21.32
C SER A 349 -45.02 -50.59 21.04
N ASN A 350 -44.92 -51.34 19.93
CA ASN A 350 -45.83 -52.43 19.56
C ASN A 350 -45.26 -53.81 19.94
N GLY A 351 -44.06 -53.86 20.52
CA GLY A 351 -43.38 -55.09 20.90
C GLY A 351 -42.66 -55.80 19.76
N HIS A 352 -42.30 -55.12 18.67
CA HIS A 352 -41.38 -55.65 17.65
C HIS A 352 -39.93 -55.44 18.09
N ILE A 353 -39.14 -56.50 18.08
CA ILE A 353 -37.72 -56.45 18.47
C ILE A 353 -36.94 -55.56 17.50
N GLU A 354 -36.27 -54.55 18.04
CA GLU A 354 -35.38 -53.65 17.29
C GLU A 354 -33.91 -53.91 17.61
N TYR A 355 -33.61 -54.44 18.79
CA TYR A 355 -32.26 -54.79 19.22
C TYR A 355 -32.25 -55.97 20.19
N VAL A 356 -31.25 -56.83 20.07
CA VAL A 356 -30.88 -57.83 21.08
C VAL A 356 -29.37 -57.85 21.27
N ASN A 357 -28.90 -58.06 22.49
CA ASN A 357 -27.46 -58.17 22.75
C ASN A 357 -26.93 -59.61 22.47
N PRO A 358 -25.61 -59.83 22.48
CA PRO A 358 -25.02 -61.15 22.24
C PRO A 358 -25.50 -62.24 23.21
N ALA A 359 -25.74 -61.89 24.49
CA ALA A 359 -26.24 -62.84 25.48
C ALA A 359 -27.62 -63.40 25.11
N PHE A 360 -28.53 -62.59 24.58
CA PHE A 360 -29.81 -63.08 24.04
C PHE A 360 -29.58 -64.15 22.96
N THR A 361 -28.63 -63.93 22.06
CA THR A 361 -28.34 -64.87 20.97
C THR A 361 -27.77 -66.18 21.51
N GLN A 362 -26.88 -66.11 22.52
CA GLN A 362 -26.29 -67.28 23.17
C GLN A 362 -27.32 -68.10 23.95
N ILE A 363 -28.20 -67.44 24.70
CA ILE A 363 -29.23 -68.09 25.54
C ILE A 363 -30.35 -68.65 24.67
N SER A 364 -30.96 -67.83 23.80
CA SER A 364 -32.14 -68.26 23.04
C SER A 364 -31.81 -69.14 21.83
N GLY A 365 -30.57 -69.07 21.31
CA GLY A 365 -30.14 -69.71 20.07
C GLY A 365 -30.63 -69.01 18.79
N TYR A 366 -31.34 -67.89 18.90
CA TYR A 366 -31.76 -67.09 17.76
C TYR A 366 -30.79 -65.96 17.46
N THR A 367 -30.43 -65.77 16.19
CA THR A 367 -29.61 -64.62 15.80
C THR A 367 -30.42 -63.33 15.75
N MET A 368 -29.77 -62.18 15.93
CA MET A 368 -30.40 -60.86 15.77
C MET A 368 -31.20 -60.72 14.46
N LYS A 369 -30.65 -61.21 13.34
CA LYS A 369 -31.34 -61.17 12.03
C LYS A 369 -32.63 -61.98 11.98
N GLU A 370 -32.72 -63.06 12.76
CA GLU A 370 -33.90 -63.93 12.79
C GLU A 370 -35.02 -63.38 13.67
N VAL A 371 -34.70 -62.54 14.65
CA VAL A 371 -35.66 -62.00 15.62
C VAL A 371 -36.03 -60.55 15.36
N LEU A 372 -35.22 -59.81 14.60
CA LEU A 372 -35.51 -58.43 14.22
C LEU A 372 -36.92 -58.32 13.60
N GLY A 373 -37.72 -57.39 14.11
CA GLY A 373 -39.11 -57.16 13.71
C GLY A 373 -40.12 -58.19 14.23
N LYS A 374 -39.68 -59.27 14.89
CA LYS A 374 -40.60 -60.26 15.49
C LYS A 374 -40.99 -59.85 16.91
N ASN A 375 -42.07 -60.42 17.41
CA ASN A 375 -42.49 -60.22 18.79
C ASN A 375 -41.82 -61.26 19.72
N PRO A 376 -41.35 -60.90 20.94
CA PRO A 376 -40.70 -61.82 21.87
C PRO A 376 -41.49 -63.09 22.23
N ARG A 377 -42.80 -63.13 21.93
CA ARG A 377 -43.64 -64.34 22.04
C ARG A 377 -43.12 -65.56 21.26
N ILE A 378 -42.17 -65.38 20.33
CA ILE A 378 -41.47 -66.49 19.67
C ILE A 378 -40.76 -67.43 20.66
N LEU A 379 -40.46 -66.94 21.87
CA LEU A 379 -39.84 -67.73 22.95
C LEU A 379 -40.88 -68.42 23.85
N LYS A 380 -42.18 -68.17 23.68
CA LYS A 380 -43.21 -68.66 24.59
C LYS A 380 -43.30 -70.19 24.55
N SER A 381 -43.07 -70.85 25.69
CA SER A 381 -43.16 -72.32 25.82
C SER A 381 -44.59 -72.86 26.02
N GLY A 382 -45.50 -72.00 26.47
CA GLY A 382 -46.84 -72.37 26.91
C GLY A 382 -46.95 -72.84 28.37
N GLN A 383 -45.83 -72.95 29.11
CA GLN A 383 -45.81 -73.37 30.52
C GLN A 383 -46.12 -72.23 31.50
N THR A 384 -45.95 -70.97 31.09
CA THR A 384 -46.33 -69.81 31.91
C THR A 384 -47.82 -69.50 31.77
N PRO A 385 -48.55 -69.29 32.88
CA PRO A 385 -49.96 -68.89 32.87
C PRO A 385 -50.23 -67.64 32.02
N GLU A 386 -51.40 -67.59 31.39
CA GLU A 386 -51.78 -66.46 30.53
C GLU A 386 -52.05 -65.18 31.33
N GLU A 387 -52.46 -65.34 32.60
CA GLU A 387 -52.64 -64.28 33.57
C GLU A 387 -51.33 -63.50 33.80
N THR A 388 -50.19 -64.19 33.84
CA THR A 388 -48.86 -63.57 34.03
C THR A 388 -48.51 -62.64 32.86
N PHE A 389 -48.81 -63.04 31.63
CA PHE A 389 -48.61 -62.18 30.45
C PHE A 389 -49.59 -61.01 30.43
N SER A 390 -50.83 -61.22 30.88
CA SER A 390 -51.84 -60.17 30.97
C SER A 390 -51.45 -59.09 31.99
N GLU A 391 -50.95 -59.51 33.15
CA GLU A 391 -50.41 -58.60 34.17
C GLU A 391 -49.20 -57.82 33.65
N MET A 392 -48.28 -58.50 32.96
CA MET A 392 -47.11 -57.88 32.34
C MET A 392 -47.51 -56.75 31.41
N TRP A 393 -48.40 -57.02 30.44
CA TRP A 393 -48.85 -56.03 29.47
C TRP A 393 -49.59 -54.86 30.14
N ALA A 394 -50.42 -55.13 31.14
CA ALA A 394 -51.12 -54.09 31.88
C ALA A 394 -50.13 -53.13 32.56
N LYS A 395 -49.11 -53.63 33.26
CA LYS A 395 -48.14 -52.79 33.96
C LYS A 395 -47.28 -51.97 32.99
N ILE A 396 -46.69 -52.60 31.98
CA ILE A 396 -45.78 -51.88 31.08
C ILE A 396 -46.52 -50.85 30.20
N ALA A 397 -47.78 -51.12 29.83
CA ALA A 397 -48.59 -50.15 29.09
C ALA A 397 -48.98 -48.93 29.94
N MET A 398 -49.03 -49.06 31.27
CA MET A 398 -49.23 -47.95 32.21
C MET A 398 -47.95 -47.15 32.50
N GLY A 399 -46.81 -47.53 31.90
CA GLY A 399 -45.53 -46.89 32.18
C GLY A 399 -44.79 -47.50 33.37
N GLU A 400 -45.29 -48.59 33.95
CA GLU A 400 -44.68 -49.25 35.11
C GLU A 400 -43.68 -50.35 34.71
N VAL A 401 -42.74 -50.66 35.61
CA VAL A 401 -41.79 -51.77 35.42
C VAL A 401 -42.43 -53.08 35.86
N TRP A 402 -42.43 -54.07 34.97
CA TRP A 402 -42.87 -55.43 35.31
C TRP A 402 -41.67 -56.33 35.61
N ARG A 403 -41.85 -57.26 36.55
CA ARG A 403 -40.85 -58.27 36.95
C ARG A 403 -41.54 -59.61 37.16
N GLY A 404 -40.94 -60.69 36.69
CA GLY A 404 -41.46 -62.03 36.91
C GLY A 404 -40.61 -63.12 36.29
N GLU A 405 -40.97 -64.36 36.62
CA GLU A 405 -40.37 -65.55 36.02
C GLU A 405 -41.24 -66.05 34.87
N LEU A 406 -40.60 -66.37 33.74
CA LEU A 406 -41.24 -66.92 32.56
C LEU A 406 -40.54 -68.23 32.17
N ALA A 407 -41.33 -69.22 31.77
CA ALA A 407 -40.85 -70.45 31.16
C ALA A 407 -40.88 -70.26 29.65
N ASN A 408 -39.71 -70.27 29.02
CA ASN A 408 -39.53 -70.05 27.59
C ASN A 408 -38.87 -71.24 26.92
N GLN A 409 -38.90 -71.24 25.59
CA GLN A 409 -38.34 -72.28 24.75
C GLN A 409 -37.24 -71.70 23.87
N ARG A 410 -36.05 -72.30 23.93
CA ARG A 410 -34.94 -71.99 23.04
C ARG A 410 -35.26 -72.45 21.61
N LYS A 411 -34.51 -71.98 20.61
CA LYS A 411 -34.66 -72.39 19.20
C LYS A 411 -34.57 -73.89 18.97
N ASN A 412 -33.76 -74.60 19.78
CA ASN A 412 -33.59 -76.06 19.71
C ASN A 412 -34.75 -76.84 20.36
N GLY A 413 -35.74 -76.16 20.94
CA GLY A 413 -36.88 -76.78 21.63
C GLY A 413 -36.71 -76.99 23.14
N GLU A 414 -35.52 -76.72 23.69
CA GLU A 414 -35.22 -76.85 25.12
C GLU A 414 -36.00 -75.82 25.94
N LEU A 415 -36.62 -76.28 27.03
CA LEU A 415 -37.31 -75.41 27.99
C LEU A 415 -36.28 -74.78 28.93
N TYR A 416 -36.39 -73.47 29.14
CA TYR A 416 -35.55 -72.73 30.07
C TYR A 416 -36.41 -71.74 30.86
N TRP A 417 -35.98 -71.43 32.08
CA TRP A 417 -36.64 -70.46 32.96
C TRP A 417 -35.86 -69.16 32.93
N GLU A 418 -36.56 -68.04 32.75
CA GLU A 418 -35.95 -66.71 32.84
C GLU A 418 -36.61 -65.88 33.93
N TYR A 419 -35.80 -65.15 34.67
CA TYR A 419 -36.26 -64.00 35.44
C TYR A 419 -36.11 -62.75 34.57
N THR A 420 -37.20 -62.03 34.33
CA THR A 420 -37.21 -60.91 33.39
C THR A 420 -37.73 -59.63 34.04
N VAL A 421 -37.06 -58.52 33.74
CA VAL A 421 -37.46 -57.16 34.10
C VAL A 421 -37.74 -56.40 32.82
N ILE A 422 -38.94 -55.83 32.70
CA ILE A 422 -39.36 -55.09 31.51
C ILE A 422 -39.74 -53.67 31.91
N ALA A 423 -39.07 -52.68 31.30
CA ALA A 423 -39.27 -51.27 31.57
C ALA A 423 -39.63 -50.50 30.27
N PRO A 424 -40.60 -49.57 30.33
CA PRO A 424 -40.90 -48.67 29.21
C PRO A 424 -39.86 -47.54 29.11
N ILE A 425 -39.52 -47.15 27.88
CA ILE A 425 -38.69 -45.98 27.57
C ILE A 425 -39.58 -44.87 27.03
N LEU A 426 -39.63 -43.75 27.74
CA LEU A 426 -40.45 -42.60 27.42
C LEU A 426 -39.64 -41.54 26.66
N ASN A 427 -40.29 -40.86 25.71
CA ASN A 427 -39.72 -39.66 25.11
C ASN A 427 -39.92 -38.42 26.01
N THR A 428 -39.41 -37.27 25.57
CA THR A 428 -39.55 -35.98 26.27
C THR A 428 -40.99 -35.52 26.46
N ALA A 429 -41.94 -36.06 25.69
CA ALA A 429 -43.37 -35.77 25.81
C ALA A 429 -44.11 -36.76 26.73
N GLY A 430 -43.40 -37.67 27.41
CA GLY A 430 -43.99 -38.68 28.30
C GLY A 430 -44.70 -39.83 27.58
N LYS A 431 -44.50 -39.99 26.27
CA LYS A 431 -45.07 -41.11 25.50
C LYS A 431 -44.08 -42.28 25.48
N ILE A 432 -44.58 -43.49 25.73
CA ILE A 432 -43.80 -44.72 25.57
C ILE A 432 -43.39 -44.87 24.10
N THR A 433 -42.09 -45.02 23.86
CA THR A 433 -41.50 -45.21 22.54
C THR A 433 -40.98 -46.62 22.32
N HIS A 434 -40.40 -47.21 23.38
CA HIS A 434 -39.77 -48.53 23.33
C HIS A 434 -40.00 -49.26 24.66
N TYR A 435 -39.74 -50.56 24.67
CA TYR A 435 -39.59 -51.34 25.89
C TYR A 435 -38.20 -51.95 25.92
N VAL A 436 -37.56 -51.95 27.09
CA VAL A 436 -36.31 -52.68 27.33
C VAL A 436 -36.59 -53.82 28.30
N ALA A 437 -36.18 -55.03 27.91
CA ALA A 437 -36.26 -56.22 28.72
C ALA A 437 -34.84 -56.70 29.06
N ILE A 438 -34.59 -56.94 30.34
CA ILE A 438 -33.37 -57.59 30.84
C ILE A 438 -33.78 -58.95 31.41
N LYS A 439 -33.14 -60.01 30.93
CA LYS A 439 -33.51 -61.40 31.18
C LYS A 439 -32.31 -62.15 31.72
N GLU A 440 -32.48 -62.80 32.86
CA GLU A 440 -31.52 -63.70 33.47
C GLU A 440 -32.02 -65.13 33.28
N ASP A 441 -31.18 -66.01 32.72
CA ASP A 441 -31.47 -67.43 32.65
C ASP A 441 -31.29 -68.03 34.06
N VAL A 442 -32.40 -68.44 34.67
CA VAL A 442 -32.44 -69.00 36.02
C VAL A 442 -32.74 -70.49 35.99
N THR A 443 -32.52 -71.16 34.85
CA THR A 443 -32.83 -72.59 34.67
C THR A 443 -32.07 -73.46 35.66
N ASP A 444 -30.77 -73.23 35.84
CA ASP A 444 -29.95 -74.00 36.79
C ASP A 444 -30.40 -73.79 38.23
N ARG A 445 -30.74 -72.54 38.59
CA ARG A 445 -31.29 -72.20 39.90
C ARG A 445 -32.63 -72.90 40.13
N HIS A 446 -33.53 -72.82 39.16
CA HIS A 446 -34.83 -73.47 39.21
C HIS A 446 -34.70 -75.00 39.32
N ASN A 447 -33.81 -75.62 38.53
CA ASN A 447 -33.55 -77.06 38.57
C ASN A 447 -32.94 -77.49 39.91
N ALA A 448 -32.01 -76.71 40.47
CA ALA A 448 -31.42 -76.99 41.78
C ALA A 448 -32.46 -76.87 42.91
N GLU A 449 -33.32 -75.84 42.87
CA GLU A 449 -34.43 -75.68 43.83
C GLU A 449 -35.43 -76.85 43.74
N MET A 450 -35.75 -77.29 42.52
CA MET A 450 -36.63 -78.45 42.29
C MET A 450 -35.99 -79.76 42.77
N ALA A 451 -34.73 -80.01 42.43
CA ALA A 451 -33.99 -81.20 42.87
C ALA A 451 -33.84 -81.24 44.40
N LEU A 452 -33.60 -80.10 45.04
CA LEU A 452 -33.56 -79.99 46.49
C LEU A 452 -34.92 -80.33 47.10
N ARG A 453 -36.02 -79.76 46.57
CA ARG A 453 -37.38 -80.07 47.03
C ARG A 453 -37.73 -81.55 46.84
N GLU A 454 -37.39 -82.14 45.70
CA GLU A 454 -37.59 -83.57 45.44
C GLU A 454 -36.78 -84.44 46.42
N SER A 455 -35.51 -84.12 46.62
CA SER A 455 -34.66 -84.82 47.58
C SER A 455 -35.18 -84.69 49.02
N GLU A 456 -35.66 -83.52 49.43
CA GLU A 456 -36.26 -83.32 50.75
C GLU A 456 -37.56 -84.12 50.91
N MET A 457 -38.40 -84.15 49.88
CA MET A 457 -39.64 -84.96 49.89
C MET A 457 -39.33 -86.45 49.96
N GLN A 458 -38.38 -86.95 49.14
CA GLN A 458 -37.95 -88.34 49.16
C GLN A 458 -37.32 -88.72 50.51
N TYR A 459 -36.45 -87.86 51.05
CA TYR A 459 -35.86 -88.04 52.39
C TYR A 459 -36.95 -88.15 53.45
N ARG A 460 -37.93 -87.23 53.48
CA ARG A 460 -39.04 -87.28 54.44
C ARG A 460 -39.86 -88.56 54.30
N GLN A 461 -40.15 -89.00 53.07
CA GLN A 461 -40.92 -90.22 52.82
C GLN A 461 -40.18 -91.47 53.28
N LEU A 462 -38.88 -91.60 52.95
CA LEU A 462 -38.07 -92.74 53.41
C LEU A 462 -37.94 -92.72 54.93
N PHE A 463 -37.54 -91.58 55.51
CA PHE A 463 -37.38 -91.42 56.96
C PHE A 463 -38.63 -91.83 57.74
N GLU A 464 -39.82 -91.45 57.27
CA GLU A 464 -41.09 -91.78 57.93
C GLU A 464 -41.60 -93.22 57.68
N LEU A 465 -41.28 -93.83 56.54
CA LEU A 465 -41.73 -95.18 56.18
C LEU A 465 -40.86 -96.28 56.80
N GLU A 466 -39.62 -95.98 57.17
CA GLU A 466 -38.72 -96.95 57.81
C GLU A 466 -39.34 -97.55 59.08
N SER A 467 -39.31 -98.88 59.17
CA SER A 467 -39.92 -99.62 60.29
C SER A 467 -39.08 -99.57 61.57
N ASP A 468 -37.80 -99.28 61.45
CA ASP A 468 -36.89 -99.14 62.59
C ASP A 468 -37.01 -97.74 63.18
N ALA A 469 -36.87 -97.65 64.51
CA ALA A 469 -36.86 -96.37 65.21
C ALA A 469 -35.57 -95.60 64.87
N ILE A 470 -35.70 -94.48 64.14
CA ILE A 470 -34.56 -93.63 63.75
C ILE A 470 -34.65 -92.30 64.49
N PHE A 471 -33.53 -91.93 65.12
CA PHE A 471 -33.33 -90.62 65.74
C PHE A 471 -32.11 -89.94 65.13
N ILE A 472 -32.25 -88.67 64.78
CA ILE A 472 -31.12 -87.80 64.45
C ILE A 472 -30.88 -86.92 65.67
N ILE A 473 -29.68 -87.01 66.23
CA ILE A 473 -29.32 -86.33 67.47
C ILE A 473 -28.24 -85.28 67.20
N ARG A 474 -28.29 -84.18 67.96
CA ARG A 474 -27.23 -83.18 67.95
C ARG A 474 -26.08 -83.65 68.83
N ASN A 475 -24.88 -83.75 68.27
CA ASN A 475 -23.72 -84.26 69.00
C ASN A 475 -23.32 -83.42 70.22
N GLU A 476 -23.63 -82.12 70.23
CA GLU A 476 -23.20 -81.19 71.28
C GLU A 476 -23.93 -81.40 72.62
N ASP A 477 -25.24 -81.62 72.59
CA ASP A 477 -26.11 -81.66 73.78
C ASP A 477 -27.01 -82.90 73.85
N GLY A 478 -26.90 -83.81 72.88
CA GLY A 478 -27.66 -85.04 72.79
C GLY A 478 -29.13 -84.85 72.43
N ARG A 479 -29.56 -83.63 72.09
CA ARG A 479 -30.97 -83.35 71.79
C ARG A 479 -31.41 -84.05 70.51
N ILE A 480 -32.60 -84.64 70.53
CA ILE A 480 -33.20 -85.25 69.35
C ILE A 480 -33.68 -84.12 68.41
N LEU A 481 -33.15 -84.12 67.19
CA LEU A 481 -33.44 -83.14 66.14
C LEU A 481 -34.52 -83.63 65.19
N GLN A 482 -34.55 -84.94 64.92
CA GLN A 482 -35.58 -85.61 64.13
C GLN A 482 -35.84 -87.00 64.71
N ALA A 483 -37.09 -87.42 64.66
CA ALA A 483 -37.55 -88.74 65.08
C ALA A 483 -38.63 -89.19 64.09
N ASN A 484 -38.54 -90.42 63.56
CA ASN A 484 -39.54 -90.93 62.63
C ASN A 484 -40.78 -91.51 63.34
N SER A 485 -41.87 -91.74 62.62
CA SER A 485 -43.09 -92.33 63.19
C SER A 485 -42.86 -93.66 63.95
N ALA A 486 -41.96 -94.53 63.47
CA ALA A 486 -41.63 -95.78 64.13
C ALA A 486 -40.99 -95.58 65.51
N SER A 487 -40.13 -94.57 65.66
CA SER A 487 -39.52 -94.21 66.95
C SER A 487 -40.54 -93.67 67.96
N ALA A 488 -41.47 -92.83 67.50
CA ALA A 488 -42.62 -92.37 68.27
C ALA A 488 -43.48 -93.55 68.75
N HIS A 489 -43.79 -94.49 67.85
CA HIS A 489 -44.54 -95.70 68.19
C HIS A 489 -43.81 -96.62 69.17
N LEU A 490 -42.50 -96.87 68.97
CA LEU A 490 -41.70 -97.78 69.80
C LEU A 490 -41.57 -97.30 71.24
N TYR A 491 -41.32 -96.01 71.42
CA TYR A 491 -41.16 -95.41 72.75
C TYR A 491 -42.49 -94.86 73.33
N GLY A 492 -43.56 -94.86 72.54
CA GLY A 492 -44.89 -94.43 72.96
C GLY A 492 -45.07 -92.92 73.14
N TYR A 493 -44.23 -92.11 72.51
CA TYR A 493 -44.29 -90.64 72.50
C TYR A 493 -44.80 -90.11 71.16
N THR A 494 -45.22 -88.85 71.12
CA THR A 494 -45.36 -88.13 69.85
C THR A 494 -44.00 -87.67 69.34
N VAL A 495 -43.87 -87.44 68.03
CA VAL A 495 -42.62 -86.91 67.44
C VAL A 495 -42.23 -85.59 68.12
N ASP A 496 -43.17 -84.67 68.35
CA ASP A 496 -42.90 -83.39 69.01
C ASP A 496 -42.38 -83.54 70.44
N GLU A 497 -42.89 -84.52 71.20
CA GLU A 497 -42.37 -84.84 72.54
C GLU A 497 -40.95 -85.40 72.46
N LEU A 498 -40.66 -86.29 71.50
CA LEU A 498 -39.32 -86.82 71.30
C LEU A 498 -38.30 -85.72 70.96
N LEU A 499 -38.67 -84.72 70.15
CA LEU A 499 -37.82 -83.57 69.81
C LEU A 499 -37.48 -82.65 71.00
N ALA A 500 -38.24 -82.77 72.09
CA ALA A 500 -37.97 -82.06 73.34
C ALA A 500 -37.02 -82.82 74.29
N LEU A 501 -36.76 -84.11 74.02
CA LEU A 501 -35.92 -84.97 74.83
C LEU A 501 -34.47 -85.01 74.34
N ARG A 502 -33.58 -85.47 75.22
CA ARG A 502 -32.21 -85.87 74.89
C ARG A 502 -32.14 -87.38 74.72
N ASN A 503 -31.17 -87.86 73.96
CA ASN A 503 -30.93 -89.28 73.79
C ASN A 503 -30.68 -90.02 75.12
N SER A 504 -30.14 -89.34 76.13
CA SER A 504 -29.96 -89.87 77.50
C SER A 504 -31.27 -90.11 78.25
N ASP A 505 -32.36 -89.47 77.83
CA ASP A 505 -33.67 -89.60 78.46
C ASP A 505 -34.44 -90.85 77.95
N LEU A 506 -33.94 -91.47 76.87
CA LEU A 506 -34.47 -92.71 76.31
C LEU A 506 -33.59 -93.89 76.73
N SER A 507 -34.21 -94.98 77.19
CA SER A 507 -33.48 -96.21 77.52
C SER A 507 -33.19 -97.04 76.27
N ALA A 508 -32.10 -97.80 76.30
CA ALA A 508 -31.80 -98.81 75.28
C ALA A 508 -32.86 -99.94 75.24
N GLU A 509 -33.57 -100.15 76.35
CA GLU A 509 -34.77 -101.00 76.42
C GLU A 509 -36.01 -100.11 76.43
N PRO A 510 -36.80 -100.03 75.33
CA PRO A 510 -37.92 -99.09 75.22
C PRO A 510 -38.93 -99.17 76.37
N GLU A 511 -39.21 -100.38 76.87
CA GLU A 511 -40.11 -100.63 78.01
C GLU A 511 -39.63 -100.02 79.34
N GLN A 512 -38.33 -99.77 79.48
CA GLN A 512 -37.73 -99.14 80.66
C GLN A 512 -37.66 -97.61 80.56
N THR A 513 -38.04 -97.03 79.42
CA THR A 513 -38.10 -95.58 79.25
C THR A 513 -39.26 -95.03 80.07
N GLN A 514 -38.97 -94.33 81.15
CA GLN A 514 -40.00 -93.69 81.96
C GLN A 514 -40.58 -92.49 81.22
N LYS A 515 -41.89 -92.52 80.96
CA LYS A 515 -42.61 -91.30 80.56
C LYS A 515 -42.44 -90.25 81.65
N ALA A 516 -41.66 -89.22 81.36
CA ALA A 516 -41.69 -87.98 82.13
C ALA A 516 -43.15 -87.51 82.20
N THR A 517 -43.66 -87.36 83.42
CA THR A 517 -45.06 -86.98 83.68
C THR A 517 -45.29 -85.51 83.38
#